data_AF-A0A7C2JSA9-F1
#
_entry.id   AF-A0A7C2JSA9-F1
#
_cell.length_a   1.000
_cell.length_b   1.000
_cell.length_c   1.000
_cell.angle_alpha   90.00
_cell.angle_beta   90.00
_cell.angle_gamma   90.00
#
_symmetry.space_group_name_H-M   'P 1'
#
loop_
_entity.id
_entity.type
_entity.pdbx_description
1 polymer ?
#
loop_
_entity_poly.entity_id
_entity_poly.type
_entity_poly.pdbx_seq_one_letter_code
_entity_poly.pdbx_strand_id
1 'polypeptide(L)'
;MKASEVRVLPALDPGESYIDETFMLVETARNERGDPVTTIEHVASRVVGENVRWQIATLGQSVPLSHAAALEWAVSYAASRQIPIVYERDDSVPPHAATPSARHSTASK
;
A
#
# COMPACT_ATOMS: atom_id res chain seq x y z
N MET A 1 -12.88 -3.78 -23.20
CA MET A 1 -12.05 -4.49 -22.20
C MET A 1 -12.66 -4.23 -20.83
N LYS A 2 -12.96 -5.27 -20.04
CA LYS A 2 -13.37 -5.07 -18.65
C LYS A 2 -12.14 -4.59 -17.87
N ALA A 3 -12.29 -3.57 -17.03
CA ALA A 3 -11.26 -3.21 -16.07
C ALA A 3 -11.01 -4.45 -15.20
N SER A 4 -9.79 -4.99 -15.26
CA SER A 4 -9.38 -6.04 -14.33
C SER A 4 -9.48 -5.44 -12.93
N GLU A 5 -10.22 -6.11 -12.05
CA GLU A 5 -10.40 -5.67 -10.66
C GLU A 5 -9.02 -5.71 -9.98
N VAL A 6 -8.50 -4.53 -9.62
CA VAL A 6 -7.23 -4.40 -8.90
C VAL A 6 -7.48 -4.84 -7.46
N ARG A 7 -6.71 -5.81 -6.99
CA ARG A 7 -6.80 -6.30 -5.60
C ARG A 7 -5.86 -5.49 -4.71
N VAL A 8 -6.37 -5.06 -3.56
CA VAL A 8 -5.57 -4.44 -2.50
C VAL A 8 -5.31 -5.48 -1.41
N LEU A 9 -4.05 -5.72 -1.09
CA LEU A 9 -3.61 -6.75 -0.14
C LEU A 9 -2.63 -6.14 0.88
N PRO A 10 -2.56 -6.64 2.12
CA PRO A 10 -1.54 -6.21 3.07
C PRO A 10 -0.14 -6.58 2.55
N ALA A 11 0.81 -5.66 2.66
CA ALA A 11 2.21 -5.87 2.33
C ALA A 11 2.82 -6.94 3.26
N LEU A 12 3.76 -7.70 2.70
CA LEU A 12 4.44 -8.77 3.43
C LEU A 12 5.44 -8.22 4.43
N ASP A 13 5.63 -8.93 5.55
CA ASP A 13 6.58 -8.54 6.59
C ASP A 13 8.03 -8.59 6.10
N PRO A 14 8.94 -7.75 6.66
CA PRO A 14 10.35 -7.80 6.29
C PRO A 14 10.93 -9.23 6.45
N GLY A 15 11.48 -9.77 5.36
CA GLY A 15 12.03 -11.13 5.32
C GLY A 15 11.14 -12.13 4.58
N GLU A 16 9.88 -11.78 4.32
CA GLU A 16 9.01 -12.52 3.40
C GLU A 16 9.27 -12.12 1.94
N SER A 17 8.87 -12.98 1.01
CA SER A 17 9.12 -12.80 -0.43
C SER A 17 7.83 -12.80 -1.22
N TYR A 18 7.64 -11.78 -2.04
CA TYR A 18 6.52 -11.69 -2.98
C TYR A 18 6.65 -12.75 -4.07
N ILE A 19 5.52 -13.34 -4.45
CA ILE A 19 5.42 -14.34 -5.52
C ILE A 19 4.84 -13.75 -6.82
N ASP A 20 4.21 -12.58 -6.75
CA ASP A 20 3.56 -11.96 -7.90
C ASP A 20 4.59 -11.27 -8.81
N GLU A 21 4.56 -11.62 -10.10
CA GLU A 21 5.53 -11.12 -11.08
C GLU A 21 5.45 -9.61 -11.30
N THR A 22 4.31 -8.97 -11.03
CA THR A 22 4.19 -7.51 -11.06
C THR A 22 3.11 -7.02 -10.11
N PHE A 23 3.42 -5.97 -9.34
CA PHE A 23 2.53 -5.36 -8.36
C PHE A 23 2.93 -3.91 -8.07
N MET A 24 2.03 -3.17 -7.45
CA MET A 24 2.35 -1.90 -6.80
C MET A 24 2.60 -2.13 -5.31
N LEU A 25 3.51 -1.38 -4.71
CA LEU A 25 3.72 -1.33 -3.27
C LEU A 25 3.53 0.10 -2.77
N VAL A 26 2.68 0.27 -1.76
CA VAL A 26 2.39 1.55 -1.10
C VAL A 26 2.74 1.42 0.37
N GLU A 27 3.73 2.18 0.83
CA GLU A 27 4.16 2.19 2.22
C GLU A 27 4.06 3.61 2.78
N THR A 28 3.24 3.79 3.82
CA THR A 28 3.12 5.05 4.54
C THR A 28 3.76 4.91 5.91
N ALA A 29 4.72 5.80 6.19
CA ALA A 29 5.41 5.89 7.47
C ALA A 29 5.31 7.33 8.01
N ARG A 30 5.78 7.57 9.23
CA ARG A 30 5.93 8.93 9.77
C ARG A 30 7.35 9.44 9.53
N ASN A 31 7.47 10.71 9.12
CA ASN A 31 8.76 11.38 9.06
C ASN A 31 9.24 11.85 10.45
N GLU A 32 10.40 12.51 10.52
CA GLU A 32 10.98 13.05 11.76
C GLU A 32 10.07 14.05 12.50
N ARG A 33 9.13 14.69 11.79
CA ARG A 33 8.16 15.65 12.35
C ARG A 33 6.86 14.97 12.81
N GLY A 34 6.73 13.67 12.56
CA GLY A 34 5.53 12.89 12.84
C GLY A 34 4.48 12.95 11.74
N ASP A 35 4.73 13.62 10.62
CA ASP A 35 3.79 13.71 9.50
C ASP A 35 3.83 12.42 8.64
N PRO A 36 2.70 11.97 8.09
CA PRO A 36 2.68 10.82 7.18
C PRO A 36 3.40 11.16 5.88
N VAL A 37 4.28 10.25 5.47
CA VAL A 37 4.98 10.27 4.18
C VAL A 37 4.82 8.91 3.53
N THR A 38 4.52 8.91 2.24
CA THR A 38 4.21 7.71 1.49
C THR A 38 5.25 7.48 0.38
N THR A 39 5.68 6.22 0.27
CA THR A 39 6.48 5.71 -0.84
C THR A 39 5.59 4.83 -1.71
N ILE A 40 5.65 5.02 -3.02
CA ILE A 40 4.88 4.25 -4.00
C ILE A 40 5.82 3.70 -5.04
N GLU A 41 5.82 2.38 -5.18
CA GLU A 41 6.72 1.65 -6.07
C GLU A 41 5.93 0.75 -7.02
N HIS A 42 6.38 0.69 -8.27
CA HIS A 42 6.00 -0.37 -9.19
C HIS A 42 7.11 -1.42 -9.17
N VAL A 43 6.76 -2.64 -8.79
CA VAL A 43 7.67 -3.78 -8.74
C VAL A 43 7.30 -4.75 -9.87
N ALA A 44 8.31 -5.17 -10.62
CA ALA A 44 8.16 -6.15 -11.67
C ALA A 44 9.36 -7.10 -11.68
N SER A 45 9.10 -8.39 -11.87
CA SER A 45 10.14 -9.36 -12.15
C SER A 45 10.59 -9.22 -13.60
N ARG A 46 11.88 -9.36 -13.83
CA ARG A 46 12.50 -9.31 -15.15
C ARG A 46 13.55 -10.40 -15.26
N VAL A 47 13.48 -11.18 -16.33
CA VAL A 47 14.51 -12.16 -16.67
C VAL A 47 15.71 -11.42 -17.29
N VAL A 48 16.89 -11.60 -16.70
CA VAL A 48 18.17 -11.06 -17.17
C VAL A 48 19.14 -12.22 -17.33
N GLY A 49 19.30 -12.69 -18.57
CA GLY A 49 19.99 -13.94 -18.87
C GLY A 49 19.17 -15.12 -18.35
N GLU A 50 19.77 -15.94 -17.49
CA GLU A 50 19.11 -17.09 -16.84
C GLU A 50 18.50 -16.75 -15.46
N ASN A 51 18.67 -15.51 -14.98
CA ASN A 51 18.25 -15.11 -13.64
C ASN A 51 17.00 -14.23 -13.66
N VAL A 52 16.09 -14.45 -12.71
CA VAL A 52 14.98 -13.52 -12.42
C VAL A 52 15.49 -12.45 -11.46
N ARG A 53 15.27 -11.18 -11.78
CA ARG A 53 15.59 -10.03 -10.94
C ARG A 53 14.37 -9.16 -10.73
N TRP A 54 14.26 -8.54 -9.57
CA TRP A 54 13.28 -7.50 -9.34
C TRP A 54 13.74 -6.19 -9.96
N GLN A 55 12.85 -5.56 -10.70
CA GLN A 55 12.96 -4.18 -11.16
C GLN A 55 11.97 -3.35 -10.35
N ILE A 56 12.49 -2.34 -9.66
CA ILE A 56 11.71 -1.43 -8.84
C ILE A 56 11.74 -0.06 -9.52
N ALA A 57 10.57 0.50 -9.77
CA ALA A 57 10.40 1.88 -10.24
C ALA A 57 9.67 2.68 -9.16
N THR A 58 10.40 3.54 -8.45
CA THR A 58 9.82 4.44 -7.46
C THR A 58 9.07 5.56 -8.18
N LEU A 59 7.76 5.62 -7.98
CA LEU A 59 6.88 6.61 -8.61
C LEU A 59 6.64 7.82 -7.70
N GLY A 60 6.76 7.61 -6.39
CA GLY A 60 6.77 8.67 -5.38
C GLY A 60 7.62 8.22 -4.20
N GLN A 61 8.53 9.09 -3.75
CA GLN A 61 9.39 8.83 -2.59
C GLN A 61 9.13 9.90 -1.54
N SER A 62 8.81 9.49 -0.31
CA SER A 62 8.54 10.39 0.81
C SER A 62 7.53 11.50 0.49
N VAL A 63 6.48 11.17 -0.28
CA VAL A 63 5.48 12.13 -0.70
C VAL A 63 4.56 12.42 0.50
N PRO A 64 4.29 13.69 0.85
CA PRO A 64 3.41 14.05 1.97
C PRO A 64 1.94 13.84 1.57
N LEU A 65 1.56 12.57 1.40
CA LEU A 65 0.23 12.10 1.08
C LEU A 65 -0.28 11.22 2.21
N SER A 66 -1.57 11.33 2.51
CA SER A 66 -2.25 10.35 3.36
C SER A 66 -2.25 8.99 2.68
N HIS A 67 -2.30 7.94 3.49
CA HIS A 67 -2.31 6.56 3.00
C HIS A 67 -3.46 6.31 2.01
N ALA A 68 -4.68 6.75 2.35
CA ALA A 68 -5.85 6.62 1.47
C ALA A 68 -5.67 7.30 0.10
N ALA A 69 -5.10 8.51 0.08
CA ALA A 69 -4.86 9.22 -1.18
C ALA A 69 -3.80 8.52 -2.05
N ALA A 70 -2.76 7.97 -1.42
CA ALA A 70 -1.75 7.18 -2.12
C ALA A 70 -2.32 5.87 -2.66
N LEU A 71 -3.20 5.19 -1.92
CA LEU A 71 -3.90 3.99 -2.37
C LEU A 71 -4.81 4.26 -3.58
N GLU A 72 -5.63 5.31 -3.53
CA GLU A 72 -6.49 5.68 -4.66
C GLU A 72 -5.67 5.93 -5.94
N TRP A 73 -4.54 6.63 -5.79
CA TRP A 73 -3.62 6.88 -6.89
C TRP A 73 -2.99 5.57 -7.40
N ALA A 74 -2.50 4.72 -6.50
CA ALA A 74 -1.86 3.45 -6.86
C ALA A 74 -2.82 2.49 -7.56
N VAL A 75 -4.07 2.39 -7.09
CA VAL A 75 -5.14 1.60 -7.72
C VAL A 75 -5.45 2.13 -9.11
N SER A 76 -5.56 3.45 -9.28
CA SER A 76 -5.80 4.08 -10.58
C SER A 76 -4.64 3.82 -11.55
N TYR A 77 -3.41 3.93 -11.07
CA TYR A 77 -2.21 3.63 -11.84
C TYR A 77 -2.18 2.14 -12.25
N ALA A 78 -2.41 1.24 -11.30
CA ALA A 78 -2.43 -0.20 -11.51
C ALA A 78 -3.48 -0.60 -12.56
N ALA A 79 -4.70 -0.06 -12.45
CA ALA A 79 -5.76 -0.29 -13.42
C ALA A 79 -5.36 0.18 -14.83
N SER A 80 -4.71 1.34 -14.94
CA SER A 80 -4.27 1.90 -16.23
C SER A 80 -3.15 1.09 -16.89
N ARG A 81 -2.36 0.36 -16.10
CA ARG A 81 -1.22 -0.46 -16.54
C ARG A 81 -1.51 -1.97 -16.52
N GLN A 82 -2.74 -2.36 -16.21
CA GLN A 82 -3.15 -3.77 -16.07
C GLN A 82 -2.32 -4.53 -15.01
N ILE A 83 -1.90 -3.83 -13.96
CA ILE A 83 -1.22 -4.43 -12.80
C ILE A 83 -2.31 -4.96 -11.85
N PRO A 84 -2.31 -6.26 -11.51
CA PRO A 84 -3.44 -6.89 -10.84
C PRO A 84 -3.51 -6.64 -9.33
N ILE A 85 -2.42 -6.22 -8.71
CA ILE A 85 -2.27 -6.19 -7.24
C ILE A 85 -1.60 -4.88 -6.80
N VAL A 86 -2.12 -4.33 -5.72
CA VAL A 86 -1.50 -3.28 -4.89
C VAL A 86 -1.31 -3.87 -3.50
N TYR A 87 -0.07 -3.90 -3.03
CA TYR A 87 0.29 -4.20 -1.65
C TYR A 87 0.37 -2.90 -0.84
N GLU A 88 -0.12 -2.93 0.40
CA GLU A 88 -0.21 -1.76 1.25
C GLU A 88 0.35 -1.97 2.66
N ARG A 89 1.01 -0.94 3.19
CA ARG A 89 1.39 -0.83 4.60
C ARG A 89 1.15 0.59 5.09
N ASP A 90 0.43 0.73 6.20
CA ASP A 90 0.23 2.00 6.89
C ASP A 90 0.76 1.92 8.33
N ASP A 91 2.05 2.23 8.49
CA ASP A 91 2.68 2.34 9.80
C ASP A 91 2.40 3.70 10.47
N SER A 92 1.66 4.60 9.80
CA SER A 92 1.31 5.89 10.39
C SER A 92 0.16 5.76 11.39
N VAL A 93 -0.65 4.71 11.32
CA VAL A 93 -1.74 4.44 12.25
C VAL A 93 -1.25 3.47 13.33
N PRO A 94 -1.30 3.84 14.64
CA PRO A 94 -0.98 2.90 15.69
C PRO A 94 -1.97 1.72 15.66
N PRO A 95 -1.53 0.48 15.94
CA PRO A 95 -2.37 -0.72 15.92
C PRO A 95 -3.48 -0.78 17.00
N HIS A 96 -3.89 0.36 17.57
CA HIS A 96 -4.86 0.45 18.67
C HIS A 96 -6.10 1.32 18.41
N ALA A 97 -6.31 1.81 17.18
CA ALA A 97 -7.49 2.60 16.84
C ALA A 97 -8.71 1.74 16.40
N ALA A 98 -8.84 0.51 16.91
CA ALA A 98 -10.04 -0.31 16.73
C ALA A 98 -11.07 0.00 17.85
N THR A 99 -12.03 0.87 17.53
CA THR A 99 -13.36 1.05 18.16
C THR A 99 -13.46 1.76 19.51
N PRO A 100 -14.05 2.98 19.58
CA PRO A 100 -14.81 3.36 20.77
C PRO A 100 -16.14 2.58 20.73
N SER A 101 -16.24 1.50 21.50
CA SER A 101 -17.54 0.88 21.79
C SER A 101 -18.43 1.94 22.46
N ALA A 102 -19.44 2.39 21.73
CA ALA A 102 -20.51 3.23 22.24
C ALA A 102 -21.16 2.54 23.44
N ARG A 103 -20.92 3.05 24.66
CA ARG A 103 -21.81 2.81 25.79
C ARG A 103 -22.78 3.97 25.86
N HIS A 104 -23.89 3.80 25.14
CA HIS A 104 -25.16 4.39 25.52
C HIS A 104 -25.49 3.90 26.94
N SER A 105 -25.41 4.80 27.93
CA SER A 105 -26.10 4.63 29.20
C SER A 105 -27.03 5.82 29.39
N THR A 106 -28.20 5.70 28.77
CA THR A 106 -29.41 6.38 29.22
C THR A 106 -29.84 5.75 30.55
N ALA A 107 -29.92 6.53 31.62
CA ALA A 107 -30.93 6.38 32.67
C ALA A 107 -30.86 7.54 33.67
N SER A 108 -31.89 8.38 33.63
CA SER A 108 -32.28 9.30 34.69
C SER A 108 -32.75 8.53 35.94
N LYS A 109 -32.44 9.04 37.13
CA LYS A 109 -33.43 9.61 38.06
C LYS A 109 -32.75 10.33 39.22
#